data_AF-A0A067E3C4-F1
#
_entry.id   AF-A0A067E3C4-F1
#
_cell.length_a   1.000
_cell.length_b   1.000
_cell.length_c   1.000
_cell.angle_alpha   90.00
_cell.angle_beta   90.00
_cell.angle_gamma   90.00
#
_symmetry.space_group_name_H-M   'P 1'
#
loop_
_entity.id
_entity.type
_entity.pdbx_description
1 polymer ?
#
loop_
_entity_poly.entity_id
_entity_poly.type
_entity_poly.pdbx_seq_one_letter_code
_entity_poly.pdbx_strand_id
1 'polypeptide(L)'
;MVTVTLGRVMNTLLTARPKKLHDSISRLSPDDKMASLGSLDESLWFLYKYLRDAAEREDILDEVLVPMIERSLKSKESKHGGQAMIILNWLFKDELLFQILATNLANIIVRKDDRYITLGWCTLVRALLEYDTITDQHLVTGISEKYDALLKILCSCIPHLSYIVNKGSTTQDGFELPSRLSLSAADCFLSLTEALTKRPRVSSDRQKSSNFKASVTSAPCEKKEKLAHKTSEISNMEMEFLLWDHLQELISLVQRLLA
;
A
#
# COMPACT_ATOMS: atom_id res chain seq x y z
N MET A 1 7.30 -7.31 -28.19
CA MET A 1 6.48 -6.10 -28.47
C MET A 1 5.69 -5.64 -27.25
N VAL A 2 5.01 -6.53 -26.52
CA VAL A 2 4.23 -6.19 -25.30
C VAL A 2 5.06 -5.50 -24.21
N THR A 3 6.27 -5.99 -23.94
CA THR A 3 7.19 -5.41 -22.93
C THR A 3 7.63 -3.97 -23.26
N VAL A 4 7.93 -3.68 -24.53
CA VAL A 4 8.28 -2.32 -24.99
C VAL A 4 7.09 -1.37 -24.86
N THR A 5 5.88 -1.86 -25.10
CA THR A 5 4.65 -1.08 -24.91
C THR A 5 4.37 -0.81 -23.43
N LEU A 6 4.51 -1.82 -22.57
CA LEU A 6 4.30 -1.68 -21.12
C LEU A 6 5.29 -0.69 -20.51
N GLY A 7 6.58 -0.77 -20.86
CA GLY A 7 7.59 0.19 -20.37
C GLY A 7 7.26 1.64 -20.72
N ARG A 8 6.75 1.89 -21.93
CA ARG A 8 6.28 3.23 -22.34
C ARG A 8 5.06 3.68 -21.55
N VAL A 9 4.08 2.80 -21.37
CA VAL A 9 2.88 3.06 -20.57
C VAL A 9 3.25 3.42 -19.13
N MET A 10 4.09 2.59 -18.48
CA MET A 10 4.55 2.84 -17.11
C MET A 10 5.30 4.16 -17.00
N ASN A 11 6.17 4.48 -17.96
CA ASN A 11 6.86 5.76 -17.96
C ASN A 11 5.89 6.95 -18.12
N THR A 12 4.91 6.87 -19.03
CA THR A 12 3.89 7.91 -19.21
C THR A 12 3.08 8.14 -17.92
N LEU A 13 2.63 7.05 -17.27
CA LEU A 13 1.85 7.13 -16.04
C LEU A 13 2.66 7.70 -14.87
N LEU A 14 3.88 7.20 -14.66
CA LEU A 14 4.72 7.57 -13.52
C LEU A 14 5.40 8.93 -13.68
N THR A 15 5.37 9.54 -14.86
CA THR A 15 5.86 10.90 -15.11
C THR A 15 4.75 11.93 -15.31
N ALA A 16 3.49 11.50 -15.34
CA ALA A 16 2.34 12.39 -15.46
C ALA A 16 2.22 13.33 -14.26
N ARG A 17 1.64 14.52 -14.46
CA ARG A 17 1.33 15.42 -13.34
C ARG A 17 0.24 14.79 -12.47
N PRO A 18 0.38 14.77 -11.12
CA PRO A 18 -0.60 14.16 -10.22
C PRO A 18 -2.05 14.58 -10.49
N LYS A 19 -2.32 15.88 -10.69
CA LYS A 19 -3.66 16.40 -11.01
C LYS A 19 -4.22 15.81 -12.31
N LYS A 20 -3.43 15.79 -13.38
CA LYS A 20 -3.85 15.22 -14.67
C LYS A 20 -4.14 13.72 -14.55
N LEU A 21 -3.36 13.00 -13.75
CA LEU A 21 -3.55 11.58 -13.49
C LEU A 21 -4.87 11.33 -12.75
N HIS A 22 -5.16 12.10 -11.69
CA HIS A 22 -6.45 12.04 -11.01
C HIS A 22 -7.62 12.36 -11.94
N ASP A 23 -7.53 13.43 -12.74
CA ASP A 23 -8.59 13.82 -13.67
C ASP A 23 -8.83 12.73 -14.73
N SER A 24 -7.78 12.03 -15.15
CA SER A 24 -7.87 10.93 -16.13
C SER A 24 -8.50 9.68 -15.52
N ILE A 25 -8.11 9.34 -14.29
CA ILE A 25 -8.72 8.25 -13.52
C ILE A 25 -10.20 8.51 -13.25
N SER A 26 -10.60 9.75 -12.93
CA SER A 26 -12.00 10.07 -12.64
C SER A 26 -12.91 10.04 -13.87
N ARG A 27 -12.35 10.29 -15.07
CA ARG A 27 -13.05 10.13 -16.35
C ARG A 27 -13.05 8.70 -16.87
N LEU A 28 -12.22 7.82 -16.31
CA LEU A 28 -12.08 6.46 -16.81
C LEU A 28 -13.33 5.64 -16.47
N SER A 29 -14.27 5.57 -17.43
CA SER A 29 -15.39 4.64 -17.37
C SER A 29 -14.99 3.30 -18.01
N PRO A 30 -15.26 2.15 -17.37
CA PRO A 30 -15.03 0.83 -17.96
C PRO A 30 -15.78 0.61 -19.28
N ASP A 31 -16.87 1.35 -19.50
CA ASP A 31 -17.78 1.20 -20.64
C ASP A 31 -17.49 2.14 -21.83
N ASP A 32 -16.55 3.09 -21.71
CA ASP A 32 -16.32 4.07 -22.77
C ASP A 32 -15.46 3.52 -23.91
N LYS A 33 -15.99 3.64 -25.13
CA LYS A 33 -15.30 3.23 -26.36
C LYS A 33 -14.20 4.23 -26.72
N MET A 34 -13.01 3.66 -26.93
CA MET A 34 -11.69 4.26 -27.09
C MET A 34 -11.57 5.37 -28.15
N ALA A 35 -10.77 6.39 -27.85
CA ALA A 35 -10.22 7.35 -28.83
C ALA A 35 -8.70 7.54 -28.66
N SER A 36 -7.99 7.29 -29.77
CA SER A 36 -6.60 7.64 -30.18
C SER A 36 -5.38 7.32 -29.29
N LEU A 37 -4.55 6.36 -29.75
CA LEU A 37 -3.27 5.94 -29.14
C LEU A 37 -2.34 7.12 -28.81
N GLY A 38 -2.11 7.36 -27.52
CA GLY A 38 -1.16 8.35 -26.99
C GLY A 38 -1.63 9.13 -25.76
N SER A 39 -2.87 8.94 -25.30
CA SER A 39 -3.40 9.70 -24.15
C SER A 39 -3.11 9.02 -22.80
N LEU A 40 -3.18 9.80 -21.71
CA LEU A 40 -3.03 9.30 -20.35
C LEU A 40 -4.14 8.28 -20.01
N ASP A 41 -5.34 8.52 -20.54
CA ASP A 41 -6.52 7.66 -20.36
C ASP A 41 -6.29 6.26 -20.95
N GLU A 42 -5.70 6.15 -22.14
CA GLU A 42 -5.38 4.85 -22.73
C GLU A 42 -4.24 4.13 -22.04
N SER A 43 -3.26 4.87 -21.52
CA SER A 43 -2.18 4.29 -20.73
C SER A 43 -2.74 3.64 -19.46
N LEU A 44 -3.72 4.29 -18.81
CA LEU A 44 -4.45 3.72 -17.68
C LEU A 44 -5.23 2.47 -18.11
N TRP A 45 -6.01 2.55 -19.19
CA TRP A 45 -6.81 1.42 -19.68
C TRP A 45 -5.95 0.22 -20.08
N PHE A 46 -4.82 0.46 -20.77
CA PHE A 46 -3.85 -0.58 -21.10
C PHE A 46 -3.31 -1.24 -19.84
N LEU A 47 -2.89 -0.46 -18.83
CA LEU A 47 -2.38 -1.01 -17.58
C LEU A 47 -3.44 -1.86 -16.88
N TYR A 48 -4.68 -1.37 -16.79
CA TYR A 48 -5.78 -2.10 -16.16
C TYR A 48 -6.03 -3.44 -16.85
N LYS A 49 -6.12 -3.45 -18.18
CA LYS A 49 -6.31 -4.67 -18.96
C LYS A 49 -5.13 -5.63 -18.81
N TYR A 50 -3.91 -5.12 -18.93
CA TYR A 50 -2.70 -5.91 -18.75
C TYR A 50 -2.67 -6.61 -17.38
N LEU A 51 -3.04 -5.89 -16.31
CA LEU A 51 -3.08 -6.44 -14.96
C LEU A 51 -4.19 -7.45 -14.77
N ARG A 52 -5.36 -7.28 -15.41
CA ARG A 52 -6.41 -8.30 -15.42
C ARG A 52 -5.98 -9.56 -16.15
N ASP A 53 -5.40 -9.43 -17.34
CA ASP A 53 -4.90 -10.56 -18.11
C ASP A 53 -3.79 -11.30 -17.33
N ALA A 54 -2.92 -10.57 -16.63
CA ALA A 54 -1.89 -11.13 -15.76
C ALA A 54 -2.47 -11.81 -14.52
N ALA A 55 -3.58 -11.28 -13.96
CA ALA A 55 -4.29 -11.89 -12.84
C ALA A 55 -4.89 -13.24 -13.18
N GLU A 56 -5.46 -13.38 -14.38
CA GLU A 56 -5.99 -14.66 -14.87
C GLU A 56 -4.90 -15.71 -15.13
N ARG A 57 -3.66 -15.25 -15.40
CA ARG A 57 -2.50 -16.10 -15.70
C ARG A 57 -1.59 -16.36 -14.51
N GLU A 58 -1.87 -15.72 -13.38
CA GLU A 58 -1.00 -15.71 -12.19
C GLU A 58 0.43 -15.24 -12.48
N ASP A 59 0.57 -14.29 -13.42
CA ASP A 59 1.86 -13.77 -13.86
C ASP A 59 2.52 -12.89 -12.77
N ILE A 60 3.85 -12.89 -12.74
CA ILE A 60 4.62 -11.97 -11.90
C ILE A 60 4.51 -10.53 -12.41
N LEU A 61 4.34 -9.58 -11.49
CA LEU A 61 4.09 -8.18 -11.82
C LEU A 61 5.33 -7.28 -11.68
N ASP A 62 6.53 -7.87 -11.75
CA ASP A 62 7.79 -7.15 -11.60
C ASP A 62 7.93 -6.00 -12.62
N GLU A 63 7.51 -6.21 -13.86
CA GLU A 63 7.53 -5.19 -14.94
C GLU A 63 6.64 -3.96 -14.66
N VAL A 64 5.69 -4.08 -13.72
CA VAL A 64 4.80 -2.99 -13.28
C VAL A 64 5.28 -2.41 -11.96
N LEU A 65 5.55 -3.26 -10.98
CA LEU A 65 5.86 -2.85 -9.61
C LEU A 65 7.27 -2.31 -9.46
N VAL A 66 8.27 -2.85 -10.18
CA VAL A 66 9.65 -2.35 -10.11
C VAL A 66 9.74 -0.89 -10.56
N PRO A 67 9.17 -0.47 -11.71
CA PRO A 67 9.11 0.94 -12.07
C PRO A 67 8.43 1.83 -11.02
N MET A 68 7.37 1.35 -10.37
CA MET A 68 6.71 2.09 -9.27
C MET A 68 7.65 2.27 -8.08
N ILE A 69 8.33 1.20 -7.67
CA ILE A 69 9.31 1.17 -6.58
C ILE A 69 10.48 2.13 -6.85
N GLU A 70 11.07 2.07 -8.04
CA GLU A 70 12.19 2.92 -8.42
C GLU A 70 11.81 4.40 -8.44
N ARG A 71 10.58 4.71 -8.85
CA ARG A 71 10.06 6.08 -8.91
C ARG A 71 9.78 6.64 -7.51
N SER A 72 9.40 5.81 -6.55
CA SER A 72 9.21 6.23 -5.15
C SER A 72 10.48 6.85 -4.56
N LEU A 73 11.66 6.32 -4.88
CA LEU A 73 12.95 6.90 -4.45
C LEU A 73 13.24 8.26 -5.07
N LYS A 74 12.96 8.41 -6.37
CA LYS A 74 13.22 9.65 -7.12
C LYS A 74 12.22 10.77 -6.78
N SER A 75 11.12 10.44 -6.11
CA SER A 75 10.02 11.39 -5.86
C SER A 75 10.37 12.50 -4.86
N LYS A 76 11.27 12.25 -3.89
CA LYS A 76 11.73 13.25 -2.92
C LYS A 76 12.41 14.47 -3.55
N GLU A 77 12.89 14.33 -4.78
CA GLU A 77 13.64 15.36 -5.50
C GLU A 77 12.79 16.10 -6.56
N SER A 78 11.54 15.69 -6.80
CA SER A 78 10.75 16.20 -7.93
C SER A 78 9.43 16.85 -7.52
N LYS A 79 9.05 17.93 -8.23
CA LYS A 79 7.75 18.63 -8.11
C LYS A 79 6.52 17.76 -8.44
N HIS A 80 6.72 16.49 -8.81
CA HIS A 80 5.71 15.57 -9.31
C HIS A 80 5.89 14.20 -8.62
N GLY A 81 5.83 14.14 -7.29
CA GLY A 81 5.84 12.87 -6.55
C GLY A 81 4.44 12.25 -6.41
N GLY A 82 4.38 10.96 -6.06
CA GLY A 82 3.15 10.30 -5.61
C GLY A 82 2.34 9.55 -6.68
N GLN A 83 2.78 9.49 -7.94
CA GLN A 83 2.05 8.79 -9.01
C GLN A 83 1.87 7.31 -8.72
N ALA A 84 2.89 6.64 -8.17
CA ALA A 84 2.79 5.24 -7.75
C ALA A 84 1.63 5.06 -6.74
N MET A 85 1.52 5.95 -5.76
CA MET A 85 0.43 5.95 -4.78
C MET A 85 -0.94 6.19 -5.42
N ILE A 86 -1.02 7.15 -6.34
CA ILE A 86 -2.28 7.45 -7.07
C ILE A 86 -2.74 6.22 -7.87
N ILE A 87 -1.82 5.57 -8.58
CA ILE A 87 -2.10 4.41 -9.42
C ILE A 87 -2.50 3.22 -8.53
N LEU A 88 -1.75 2.93 -7.47
CA LEU A 88 -2.07 1.84 -6.54
C LEU A 88 -3.44 2.06 -5.89
N ASN A 89 -3.72 3.28 -5.42
CA ASN A 89 -5.03 3.61 -4.86
C ASN A 89 -6.19 3.41 -5.84
N TRP A 90 -5.97 3.72 -7.12
CA TRP A 90 -6.97 3.46 -8.14
C TRP A 90 -7.14 1.95 -8.42
N LEU A 91 -6.04 1.22 -8.59
CA LEU A 91 -6.06 -0.21 -8.88
C LEU A 91 -6.64 -1.04 -7.72
N PHE A 92 -6.42 -0.61 -6.47
CA PHE A 92 -6.90 -1.33 -5.29
C PHE A 92 -8.42 -1.28 -5.09
N LYS A 93 -9.13 -0.44 -5.86
CA LYS A 93 -10.60 -0.46 -5.91
C LYS A 93 -11.14 -1.75 -6.51
N ASP A 94 -10.35 -2.42 -7.35
CA ASP A 94 -10.67 -3.73 -7.90
C ASP A 94 -10.07 -4.82 -7.02
N GLU A 95 -10.92 -5.70 -6.47
CA GLU A 95 -10.48 -6.75 -5.54
C GLU A 95 -9.46 -7.70 -6.16
N LEU A 96 -9.65 -8.09 -7.42
CA LEU A 96 -8.75 -9.03 -8.09
C LEU A 96 -7.37 -8.39 -8.27
N LEU A 97 -7.35 -7.13 -8.71
CA LEU A 97 -6.10 -6.40 -8.92
C LEU A 97 -5.40 -6.10 -7.59
N PHE A 98 -6.15 -5.76 -6.54
CA PHE A 98 -5.61 -5.59 -5.20
C PHE A 98 -4.84 -6.84 -4.75
N GLN A 99 -5.48 -8.01 -4.79
CA GLN A 99 -4.88 -9.25 -4.30
C GLN A 99 -3.57 -9.58 -5.03
N ILE A 100 -3.56 -9.54 -6.36
CA ILE A 100 -2.36 -9.87 -7.13
C ILE A 100 -1.26 -8.82 -6.97
N LEU A 101 -1.60 -7.52 -6.92
CA LEU A 101 -0.61 -6.45 -6.76
C LEU A 101 0.00 -6.47 -5.36
N ALA A 102 -0.80 -6.59 -4.30
CA ALA A 102 -0.32 -6.62 -2.92
C ALA A 102 0.57 -7.86 -2.69
N THR A 103 0.15 -9.03 -3.17
CA THR A 103 0.93 -10.27 -3.05
C THR A 103 2.24 -10.18 -3.82
N ASN A 104 2.22 -9.68 -5.07
CA ASN A 104 3.45 -9.49 -5.84
C ASN A 104 4.37 -8.43 -5.21
N LEU A 105 3.80 -7.36 -4.65
CA LEU A 105 4.57 -6.34 -3.94
C LEU A 105 5.29 -6.96 -2.74
N ALA A 106 4.59 -7.71 -1.88
CA ALA A 106 5.21 -8.41 -0.75
C ALA A 106 6.32 -9.37 -1.21
N ASN A 107 6.11 -10.08 -2.32
CA ASN A 107 7.10 -11.03 -2.82
C ASN A 107 8.33 -10.37 -3.47
N ILE A 108 8.27 -9.12 -3.92
CA ILE A 108 9.43 -8.45 -4.55
C ILE A 108 10.62 -8.39 -3.61
N ILE A 109 10.40 -8.08 -2.33
CA ILE A 109 11.50 -7.94 -1.37
C ILE A 109 12.26 -9.27 -1.19
N VAL A 110 11.54 -10.40 -1.28
CA VAL A 110 12.13 -11.73 -1.15
C VAL A 110 12.78 -12.19 -2.46
N ARG A 111 12.17 -11.88 -3.61
CA ARG A 111 12.63 -12.38 -4.92
C ARG A 111 13.78 -11.58 -5.53
N LYS A 112 13.91 -10.29 -5.23
CA LYS A 112 14.89 -9.39 -5.86
C LYS A 112 16.02 -9.06 -4.89
N ASP A 113 17.21 -9.61 -5.16
CA ASP A 113 18.45 -9.26 -4.45
C ASP A 113 19.11 -8.00 -5.05
N ASP A 114 18.33 -6.92 -5.20
CA ASP A 114 18.82 -5.61 -5.64
C ASP A 114 18.59 -4.59 -4.53
N ARG A 115 19.69 -4.09 -3.96
CA ARG A 115 19.67 -3.15 -2.82
C ARG A 115 18.92 -1.85 -3.12
N TYR A 116 18.94 -1.37 -4.37
CA TYR A 116 18.23 -0.16 -4.77
C TYR A 116 16.73 -0.42 -4.86
N ILE A 117 16.32 -1.58 -5.39
CA ILE A 117 14.91 -2.01 -5.39
C ILE A 117 14.40 -2.22 -3.96
N THR A 118 15.15 -2.90 -3.09
CA THR A 118 14.78 -3.10 -1.69
C THR A 118 14.62 -1.77 -0.95
N LEU A 119 15.50 -0.80 -1.18
CA LEU A 119 15.40 0.54 -0.60
C LEU A 119 14.13 1.27 -1.06
N GLY A 120 13.81 1.19 -2.36
CA GLY A 120 12.60 1.78 -2.92
C GLY A 120 11.34 1.09 -2.43
N TRP A 121 11.41 -0.22 -2.22
CA TRP A 121 10.33 -1.01 -1.66
C TRP A 121 10.00 -0.53 -0.25
N CYS A 122 11.01 -0.37 0.62
CA CYS A 122 10.82 0.14 1.98
C CYS A 122 10.17 1.54 1.96
N THR A 123 10.60 2.38 1.02
CA THR A 123 10.05 3.74 0.85
C THR A 123 8.58 3.71 0.41
N LEU A 124 8.23 2.86 -0.56
CA LEU A 124 6.86 2.73 -1.06
C LEU A 124 5.93 2.13 -0.02
N VAL A 125 6.35 1.07 0.67
CA VAL A 125 5.57 0.41 1.72
C VAL A 125 5.31 1.36 2.88
N ARG A 126 6.32 2.13 3.32
CA ARG A 126 6.09 3.17 4.31
C ARG A 126 5.03 4.18 3.86
N ALA A 127 5.09 4.64 2.60
CA ALA A 127 4.09 5.56 2.06
C ALA A 127 2.68 4.94 2.00
N LEU A 128 2.56 3.63 1.74
CA LEU A 128 1.29 2.89 1.79
C LEU A 128 0.69 2.86 3.21
N LEU A 129 1.52 2.66 4.22
CA LEU A 129 1.10 2.63 5.63
C LEU A 129 0.73 4.02 6.17
N GLU A 130 1.38 5.08 5.69
CA GLU A 130 1.14 6.47 6.11
C GLU A 130 -0.01 7.16 5.35
N TYR A 131 -0.54 6.54 4.29
CA TYR A 131 -1.40 7.20 3.30
C TYR A 131 -2.69 7.82 3.90
N ASP A 132 -3.21 7.27 5.00
CA ASP A 132 -4.42 7.76 5.68
C ASP A 132 -4.18 9.07 6.47
N THR A 133 -2.93 9.44 6.73
CA THR A 133 -2.59 10.59 7.61
C THR A 133 -2.42 11.93 6.89
N ILE A 134 -2.34 11.95 5.55
CA ILE A 134 -1.79 13.11 4.81
C ILE A 134 -2.78 13.74 3.80
N THR A 135 -3.86 13.07 3.38
CA THR A 135 -4.62 13.49 2.17
C THR A 135 -6.13 13.61 2.38
N ASP A 136 -6.77 14.57 1.69
CA ASP A 136 -8.22 14.74 1.64
C ASP A 136 -8.95 13.41 1.42
N GLN A 137 -9.82 13.06 2.38
CA GLN A 137 -10.53 11.77 2.52
C GLN A 137 -11.34 11.33 1.28
N HIS A 138 -11.54 12.20 0.30
CA HIS A 138 -12.36 11.94 -0.88
C HIS A 138 -11.62 11.28 -2.06
N LEU A 139 -10.28 11.23 -2.05
CA LEU A 139 -9.49 10.66 -3.15
C LEU A 139 -8.87 9.28 -2.82
N VAL A 140 -9.03 8.79 -1.59
CA VAL A 140 -8.21 7.72 -0.98
C VAL A 140 -9.00 6.43 -0.69
N THR A 141 -10.05 6.13 -1.46
CA THR A 141 -10.94 5.01 -1.11
C THR A 141 -10.29 3.63 -1.29
N GLY A 142 -9.45 3.41 -2.30
CA GLY A 142 -8.92 2.07 -2.59
C GLY A 142 -7.95 1.56 -1.54
N ILE A 143 -6.95 2.37 -1.15
CA ILE A 143 -5.99 1.95 -0.11
C ILE A 143 -6.67 1.85 1.26
N SER A 144 -7.52 2.81 1.62
CA SER A 144 -8.19 2.80 2.93
C SER A 144 -9.15 1.61 3.09
N GLU A 145 -9.93 1.28 2.06
CA GLU A 145 -10.83 0.12 2.07
C GLU A 145 -10.09 -1.23 2.16
N LYS A 146 -8.85 -1.28 1.67
CA LYS A 146 -8.01 -2.50 1.65
C LYS A 146 -6.93 -2.51 2.70
N TYR A 147 -6.88 -1.51 3.59
CA TYR A 147 -5.75 -1.29 4.49
C TYR A 147 -5.43 -2.50 5.36
N ASP A 148 -6.44 -3.09 6.01
CA ASP A 148 -6.24 -4.25 6.87
C ASP A 148 -5.72 -5.46 6.10
N ALA A 149 -6.27 -5.74 4.92
CA ALA A 149 -5.82 -6.84 4.07
C ALA A 149 -4.40 -6.60 3.53
N LEU A 150 -4.09 -5.35 3.15
CA LEU A 150 -2.77 -4.93 2.69
C LEU A 150 -1.74 -5.12 3.81
N LEU A 151 -2.07 -4.68 5.02
CA LEU A 151 -1.22 -4.80 6.20
C LEU A 151 -0.90 -6.27 6.48
N LYS A 152 -1.91 -7.15 6.48
CA LYS A 152 -1.72 -8.60 6.66
C LYS A 152 -0.74 -9.18 5.64
N ILE A 153 -0.91 -8.84 4.36
CA ILE A 153 -0.02 -9.31 3.28
C ILE A 153 1.41 -8.79 3.51
N LEU A 154 1.58 -7.51 3.84
CA LEU A 154 2.91 -6.91 4.04
C LEU A 154 3.63 -7.41 5.30
N CYS A 155 2.91 -7.84 6.34
CA CYS A 155 3.53 -8.40 7.54
C CYS A 155 4.32 -9.68 7.25
N SER A 156 3.94 -10.45 6.21
CA SER A 156 4.74 -11.60 5.74
C SER A 156 6.18 -11.24 5.36
N CYS A 157 6.48 -9.96 5.12
CA CYS A 157 7.81 -9.46 4.80
C CYS A 157 8.72 -9.23 6.02
N ILE A 158 8.17 -9.24 7.25
CA ILE A 158 8.91 -8.92 8.48
C ILE A 158 10.16 -9.80 8.67
N PRO A 159 10.13 -11.14 8.48
CA PRO A 159 11.33 -11.96 8.61
C PRO A 159 12.44 -11.53 7.65
N HIS A 160 12.09 -11.13 6.42
CA HIS A 160 13.06 -10.67 5.42
C HIS A 160 13.60 -9.28 5.76
N LEU A 161 12.76 -8.36 6.25
CA LEU A 161 13.21 -7.06 6.76
C LEU A 161 14.16 -7.22 7.94
N SER A 162 13.85 -8.12 8.87
CA SER A 162 14.72 -8.47 10.00
C SER A 162 16.08 -8.99 9.53
N TYR A 163 16.10 -9.86 8.51
CA TYR A 163 17.34 -10.32 7.88
C TYR A 163 18.16 -9.16 7.30
N ILE A 164 17.53 -8.26 6.53
CA ILE A 164 18.21 -7.09 5.94
C ILE A 164 18.80 -6.21 7.03
N VAL A 165 18.03 -5.94 8.09
CA VAL A 165 18.52 -5.18 9.24
C VAL A 165 19.76 -5.88 9.76
N ASN A 166 19.66 -7.13 10.20
CA ASN A 166 20.73 -7.91 10.84
C ASN A 166 22.02 -8.03 10.01
N LYS A 167 21.92 -8.03 8.67
CA LYS A 167 23.08 -8.10 7.77
C LYS A 167 23.55 -6.76 7.24
N GLY A 168 22.79 -5.70 7.45
CA GLY A 168 22.97 -4.42 6.79
C GLY A 168 23.98 -3.48 7.44
N SER A 169 24.84 -3.97 8.33
CA SER A 169 25.89 -3.18 8.97
C SER A 169 27.25 -3.33 8.30
N THR A 170 28.05 -2.27 8.34
CA THR A 170 29.42 -2.23 7.86
C THR A 170 30.34 -1.72 8.96
N THR A 171 31.49 -2.37 9.16
CA THR A 171 32.51 -1.90 10.09
C THR A 171 33.32 -0.77 9.47
N GLN A 172 33.30 0.40 10.11
CA GLN A 172 34.09 1.57 9.74
C GLN A 172 34.84 2.05 10.98
N ASP A 173 36.17 2.13 10.89
CA ASP A 173 37.05 2.59 11.98
C ASP A 173 36.84 1.86 13.33
N GLY A 174 36.45 0.58 13.27
CA GLY A 174 36.15 -0.24 14.45
C GLY A 174 34.73 -0.10 15.00
N PHE A 175 33.91 0.77 14.42
CA PHE A 175 32.49 0.94 14.74
C PHE A 175 31.61 0.22 13.72
N GLU A 176 30.58 -0.48 14.20
CA GLU A 176 29.56 -1.08 13.33
C GLU A 176 28.49 -0.03 13.01
N LEU A 177 28.44 0.44 11.76
CA LEU A 177 27.47 1.44 11.32
C LEU A 177 26.39 0.79 10.43
N PRO A 178 25.11 1.09 10.64
CA PRO A 178 24.05 0.59 9.77
C PRO A 178 24.09 1.28 8.40
N SER A 179 23.93 0.50 7.34
CA SER A 179 23.76 1.03 5.99
C SER A 179 22.42 1.77 5.85
N ARG A 180 22.32 2.63 4.83
CA ARG A 180 21.05 3.31 4.49
C ARG A 180 19.90 2.32 4.26
N LEU A 181 20.18 1.19 3.64
CA LEU A 181 19.20 0.12 3.43
C LEU A 181 18.75 -0.51 4.75
N SER A 182 19.71 -0.81 5.65
CA SER A 182 19.40 -1.33 7.00
C SER A 182 18.50 -0.38 7.78
N LEU A 183 18.78 0.92 7.73
CA LEU A 183 17.96 1.94 8.39
C LEU A 183 16.56 2.00 7.80
N SER A 184 16.43 2.01 6.47
CA SER A 184 15.12 2.01 5.81
C SER A 184 14.32 0.72 6.05
N ALA A 185 14.98 -0.43 6.15
CA ALA A 185 14.32 -1.70 6.49
C ALA A 185 13.84 -1.72 7.95
N ALA A 186 14.66 -1.23 8.88
CA ALA A 186 14.29 -1.08 10.29
C ALA A 186 13.08 -0.14 10.45
N ASP A 187 13.12 1.02 9.79
CA ASP A 187 12.06 2.01 9.80
C ASP A 187 10.74 1.47 9.19
N CYS A 188 10.84 0.72 8.10
CA CYS A 188 9.70 0.04 7.48
C CYS A 188 9.12 -1.06 8.39
N PHE A 189 9.97 -1.84 9.06
CA PHE A 189 9.55 -2.85 10.03
C PHE A 189 8.80 -2.17 11.19
N LEU A 190 9.38 -1.14 11.80
CA LEU A 190 8.70 -0.39 12.87
C LEU A 190 7.33 0.13 12.42
N SER A 191 7.23 0.67 11.20
CA SER A 191 5.95 1.14 10.64
C SER A 191 4.90 0.03 10.52
N LEU A 192 5.29 -1.17 10.10
CA LEU A 192 4.39 -2.32 10.02
C LEU A 192 3.90 -2.74 11.41
N THR A 193 4.80 -2.83 12.39
CA THR A 193 4.43 -3.19 13.76
C THR A 193 3.59 -2.10 14.44
N GLU A 194 3.89 -0.82 14.19
CA GLU A 194 3.09 0.29 14.67
C GLU A 194 1.68 0.21 14.08
N ALA A 195 1.57 -0.03 12.76
CA ALA A 195 0.28 -0.21 12.08
C ALA A 195 -0.56 -1.34 12.69
N LEU A 196 0.05 -2.47 13.07
CA LEU A 196 -0.64 -3.57 13.76
C LEU A 196 -1.16 -3.21 15.15
N THR A 197 -0.53 -2.24 15.83
CA THR A 197 -0.95 -1.78 17.17
C THR A 197 -2.03 -0.70 17.14
N LYS A 198 -2.26 -0.06 15.98
CA LYS A 198 -3.30 0.95 15.82
C LYS A 198 -4.66 0.26 15.83
N ARG A 199 -5.45 0.51 16.89
CA ARG A 199 -6.85 0.08 16.91
C ARG A 199 -7.63 0.79 15.80
N PRO A 200 -8.52 0.10 15.07
CA PRO A 200 -9.41 0.75 14.12
C PRO A 200 -10.19 1.82 14.88
N ARG A 201 -10.13 3.06 14.38
CA ARG A 201 -10.95 4.13 14.90
C ARG A 201 -12.39 3.75 14.62
N VAL A 202 -13.11 3.29 15.66
CA VAL A 202 -14.56 3.25 15.63
C VAL A 202 -14.99 4.66 15.22
N SER A 203 -15.68 4.79 14.10
CA SER A 203 -16.21 6.08 13.63
C SER A 203 -17.33 6.52 14.58
N SER A 204 -16.98 6.98 15.78
CA SER A 204 -17.88 7.73 16.64
C SER A 204 -18.02 9.14 16.06
N ASP A 205 -19.27 9.54 15.88
CA ASP A 205 -19.74 10.88 15.52
C ASP A 205 -19.73 11.33 14.05
N ARG A 206 -20.78 10.91 13.35
CA ARG A 206 -21.67 11.89 12.68
C ARG A 206 -23.02 11.96 13.39
N GLN A 207 -23.02 12.30 14.68
CA GLN A 207 -24.23 12.81 15.32
C GLN A 207 -24.42 14.26 14.84
N LYS A 208 -25.09 14.43 13.70
CA LYS A 208 -25.66 15.72 13.31
C LYS A 208 -26.61 16.12 14.45
N SER A 209 -26.24 17.14 15.22
CA SER A 209 -27.16 17.88 16.07
C SER A 209 -28.19 18.58 15.17
N SER A 210 -29.28 17.90 14.85
CA SER A 210 -30.48 18.54 14.34
C SER A 210 -31.61 18.34 15.34
N ASN A 211 -31.94 19.44 15.99
CA ASN A 211 -33.04 19.69 16.90
C ASN A 211 -34.22 18.69 16.88
N PHE A 212 -34.54 18.25 18.09
CA PHE A 212 -35.80 17.64 18.52
C PHE A 212 -37.04 18.19 17.80
N LYS A 213 -37.83 17.30 17.19
CA LYS A 213 -39.29 17.22 17.40
C LYS A 213 -39.76 15.76 17.30
N ALA A 214 -40.56 15.37 18.29
CA ALA A 214 -41.05 14.03 18.56
C ALA A 214 -42.03 13.49 17.50
N SER A 215 -42.03 12.17 17.31
CA SER A 215 -43.24 11.36 17.06
C SER A 215 -42.94 9.87 17.25
N VAL A 216 -43.81 9.21 17.99
CA VAL A 216 -43.77 7.82 18.45
C VAL A 216 -44.26 6.87 17.35
N THR A 217 -43.50 5.83 17.00
CA THR A 217 -44.05 4.49 16.71
C THR A 217 -42.97 3.41 16.78
N SER A 218 -43.29 2.34 17.49
CA SER A 218 -42.46 1.18 17.85
C SER A 218 -42.32 0.16 16.72
N ALA A 219 -41.09 -0.26 16.42
CA ALA A 219 -40.78 -1.59 15.86
C ALA A 219 -39.37 -2.01 16.33
N PRO A 220 -39.16 -3.24 16.85
CA PRO A 220 -37.86 -3.66 17.35
C PRO A 220 -36.98 -4.15 16.19
N CYS A 221 -35.85 -3.48 15.95
CA CYS A 221 -34.77 -4.02 15.14
C CYS A 221 -33.43 -3.87 15.88
N GLU A 222 -33.35 -4.52 17.04
CA GLU A 222 -32.05 -4.90 17.60
C GLU A 222 -31.43 -5.96 16.69
N LYS A 223 -30.25 -5.66 16.11
CA LYS A 223 -29.15 -6.62 15.75
C LYS A 223 -28.13 -6.12 14.72
N LYS A 224 -28.08 -4.84 14.33
CA LYS A 224 -27.00 -4.35 13.44
C LYS A 224 -25.73 -3.86 14.17
N GLU A 225 -25.83 -3.32 15.38
CA GLU A 225 -24.65 -2.86 16.13
C GLU A 225 -23.79 -4.00 16.69
N LYS A 226 -24.40 -5.07 17.22
CA LYS A 226 -23.65 -6.24 17.76
C LYS A 226 -22.84 -6.99 16.69
N LEU A 227 -23.27 -6.95 15.42
CA LEU A 227 -22.56 -7.62 14.34
C LEU A 227 -21.31 -6.83 13.96
N ALA A 228 -21.43 -5.51 13.79
CA ALA A 228 -20.33 -4.61 13.44
C ALA A 228 -19.23 -4.59 14.53
N HIS A 229 -19.63 -4.54 15.81
CA HIS A 229 -18.70 -4.65 16.93
C HIS A 229 -17.98 -6.00 16.94
N LYS A 230 -18.69 -7.10 16.73
CA LYS A 230 -18.10 -8.44 16.72
C LYS A 230 -17.13 -8.65 15.56
N THR A 231 -17.45 -8.16 14.36
CA THR A 231 -16.51 -8.22 13.21
C THR A 231 -15.27 -7.35 13.44
N SER A 232 -15.41 -6.19 14.07
CA SER A 232 -14.27 -5.31 14.41
C SER A 232 -13.40 -5.88 15.54
N GLU A 233 -13.99 -6.57 16.52
CA GLU A 233 -13.25 -7.27 17.57
C GLU A 233 -12.49 -8.48 17.01
N ILE A 234 -13.08 -9.22 16.06
CA ILE A 234 -12.42 -10.36 15.40
C ILE A 234 -11.23 -9.88 14.56
N SER A 235 -11.38 -8.80 13.78
CA SER A 235 -10.27 -8.25 13.00
C SER A 235 -9.12 -7.75 13.88
N ASN A 236 -9.44 -7.18 15.04
CA ASN A 236 -8.43 -6.73 16.02
C ASN A 236 -7.66 -7.90 16.62
N MET A 237 -8.35 -8.97 17.02
CA MET A 237 -7.69 -10.17 17.53
C MET A 237 -6.75 -10.78 16.47
N GLU A 238 -7.16 -10.80 15.20
CA GLU A 238 -6.34 -11.32 14.10
C GLU A 238 -5.05 -10.49 13.87
N MET A 239 -5.13 -9.16 13.97
CA MET A 239 -3.95 -8.30 13.90
C MET A 239 -3.03 -8.46 15.12
N GLU A 240 -3.61 -8.62 16.31
CA GLU A 240 -2.84 -8.91 17.53
C GLU A 240 -2.07 -10.23 17.39
N PHE A 241 -2.67 -11.28 16.83
CA PHE A 241 -1.98 -12.54 16.56
C PHE A 241 -0.80 -12.37 15.60
N LEU A 242 -0.95 -11.58 14.53
CA LEU A 242 0.17 -11.30 13.61
C LEU A 242 1.32 -10.57 14.28
N LEU A 243 1.04 -9.65 15.21
CA LEU A 243 2.09 -8.99 15.98
C LEU A 243 2.84 -10.00 16.88
N TRP A 244 2.10 -10.92 17.51
CA TRP A 244 2.69 -11.99 18.31
C TRP A 244 3.58 -12.92 17.49
N ASP A 245 3.17 -13.26 16.27
CA ASP A 245 3.96 -14.11 15.36
C ASP A 245 5.31 -13.49 14.98
N HIS A 246 5.45 -12.16 15.10
CA HIS A 246 6.66 -11.41 14.77
C HIS A 246 7.39 -10.82 15.99
N LEU A 247 7.02 -11.25 17.21
CA LEU A 247 7.60 -10.70 18.44
C LEU A 247 9.11 -10.93 18.52
N GLN A 248 9.59 -12.09 18.07
CA GLN A 248 11.02 -12.42 18.15
C GLN A 248 11.86 -11.50 17.25
N GLU A 249 11.38 -11.23 16.03
CA GLU A 249 12.00 -10.29 15.11
C GLU A 249 11.98 -8.87 15.68
N LEU A 250 10.88 -8.47 16.35
CA LEU A 250 10.77 -7.16 16.98
C LEU A 250 11.75 -7.00 18.14
N ILE A 251 11.89 -8.03 18.99
CA ILE A 251 12.90 -8.05 20.06
C ILE A 251 14.30 -7.90 19.47
N SER A 252 14.61 -8.66 18.41
CA SER A 252 15.91 -8.56 17.73
C SER A 252 16.16 -7.17 17.15
N LEU A 253 15.15 -6.52 16.58
CA LEU A 253 15.26 -5.17 16.06
C LEU A 253 15.57 -4.17 17.17
N VAL A 254 14.82 -4.21 18.28
CA VAL A 254 15.02 -3.30 19.41
C VAL A 254 16.43 -3.47 20.00
N GLN A 255 16.91 -4.70 20.14
CA GLN A 255 18.28 -4.96 20.60
C GLN A 255 19.33 -4.31 19.70
N ARG A 256 19.14 -4.33 18.38
CA ARG A 256 20.08 -3.70 17.44
C ARG A 256 19.99 -2.19 17.36
N LEU A 257 18.83 -1.61 17.68
CA LEU A 257 18.69 -0.15 17.76
C LEU A 257 19.29 0.44 19.04
N LEU A 258 19.49 -0.39 20.08
CA LEU A 258 20.07 0.02 21.36
C LEU A 258 21.58 -0.24 21.47
N ALA A 259 22.15 -1.05 20.56
CA ALA A 259 23.58 -1.34 20.48
C ALA A 259 24.35 -0.22 19.79
#